data_AF-A0A373DXM9-F1
#
_entry.id   AF-A0A373DXM9-F1
#
_cell.length_a   1.000
_cell.length_b   1.000
_cell.length_c   1.000
_cell.angle_alpha   90.00
_cell.angle_beta   90.00
_cell.angle_gamma   90.00
#
_symmetry.space_group_name_H-M   'P 1'
#
loop_
_entity.id
_entity.type
_entity.pdbx_description
1 polymer ?
#
loop_
_entity_poly.entity_id
_entity_poly.type
_entity_poly.pdbx_seq_one_letter_code
_entity_poly.pdbx_strand_id
1 'polypeptide(L)'
;MIGRIVVWTVGALLTGLYVYTVAASVGNIVMLPRMATSMGLGITPWGWFWLAFGALLPAVVYALALLVARGRKAALRLLVLAAGLGLVAAAQLEVMHLVPQTSFFA
;
A
#
# COMPACT_ATOMS: atom_id res chain seq x y z
N MET A 1 17.08 -16.01 -23.11
CA MET A 1 15.81 -16.45 -22.47
C MET A 1 15.78 -16.16 -20.97
N ILE A 2 16.84 -16.49 -20.23
CA ILE A 2 16.97 -16.25 -18.77
C ILE A 2 16.64 -14.79 -18.38
N GLY A 3 17.23 -13.79 -19.05
CA GLY A 3 16.96 -12.38 -18.71
C GLY A 3 15.49 -11.95 -18.87
N ARG A 4 14.75 -12.55 -19.81
CA ARG A 4 13.30 -12.30 -19.96
C ARG A 4 12.50 -12.92 -18.82
N ILE A 5 12.86 -14.15 -18.43
CA ILE A 5 12.21 -14.86 -17.32
C ILE A 5 12.42 -14.07 -16.02
N VAL A 6 13.65 -13.66 -15.73
CA VAL A 6 13.99 -12.88 -14.52
C VAL A 6 13.16 -11.59 -14.45
N VAL A 7 13.09 -10.84 -15.55
CA VAL A 7 12.32 -9.59 -15.60
C VAL A 7 10.83 -9.83 -15.32
N TRP A 8 10.25 -10.88 -15.88
CA TRP A 8 8.85 -11.23 -15.63
C TRP A 8 8.60 -11.69 -14.20
N THR A 9 9.49 -12.52 -13.66
CA THR A 9 9.40 -12.98 -12.27
C THR A 9 9.49 -11.81 -11.29
N VAL A 10 10.47 -10.92 -11.46
CA VAL A 10 10.61 -9.73 -10.59
C VAL A 10 9.41 -8.80 -10.73
N GLY A 11 8.92 -8.59 -11.95
CA GLY A 11 7.71 -7.79 -12.19
C GLY A 11 6.48 -8.38 -11.49
N ALA A 12 6.28 -9.69 -11.61
CA ALA A 12 5.18 -10.39 -10.95
C ALA A 12 5.29 -10.33 -9.42
N LEU A 13 6.49 -10.49 -8.86
CA LEU A 13 6.73 -10.35 -7.42
C LEU A 13 6.42 -8.94 -6.93
N LEU A 14 6.91 -7.90 -7.62
CA LEU A 14 6.65 -6.50 -7.26
C LEU A 14 5.15 -6.19 -7.33
N THR A 15 4.48 -6.58 -8.41
CA THR A 15 3.02 -6.43 -8.53
C THR A 15 2.28 -7.20 -7.44
N GLY A 16 2.72 -8.42 -7.13
CA GLY A 16 2.17 -9.22 -6.03
C GLY A 16 2.29 -8.52 -4.68
N LEU A 17 3.41 -7.85 -4.41
CA LEU A 17 3.60 -7.05 -3.20
C LEU A 17 2.63 -5.85 -3.14
N TYR A 18 2.37 -5.17 -4.25
CA TYR A 18 1.32 -4.13 -4.30
C TYR A 18 -0.07 -4.69 -4.02
N VAL A 19 -0.40 -5.85 -4.58
CA VAL A 19 -1.69 -6.50 -4.32
C VAL A 19 -1.79 -6.89 -2.84
N TYR A 20 -0.71 -7.42 -2.26
CA TYR A 20 -0.65 -7.78 -0.85
C TYR A 20 -0.84 -6.57 0.06
N THR A 21 -0.19 -5.43 -0.22
CA THR A 21 -0.36 -4.21 0.61
C THR A 21 -1.79 -3.69 0.55
N VAL A 22 -2.43 -3.68 -0.62
CA VAL A 22 -3.86 -3.34 -0.75
C VAL A 22 -4.72 -4.31 0.06
N ALA A 23 -4.50 -5.63 -0.08
CA ALA A 23 -5.26 -6.65 0.66
C ALA A 23 -5.09 -6.51 2.18
N ALA A 24 -3.88 -6.24 2.65
CA ALA A 24 -3.59 -5.99 4.06
C ALA A 24 -4.31 -4.73 4.56
N SER A 25 -4.29 -3.63 3.80
CA SER A 25 -4.98 -2.40 4.16
C SER A 25 -6.50 -2.55 4.15
N VAL A 26 -7.07 -3.34 3.22
CA VAL A 26 -8.49 -3.72 3.25
C VAL A 26 -8.79 -4.57 4.49
N GLY A 27 -7.91 -5.51 4.85
CA GLY A 27 -8.00 -6.26 6.09
C GLY A 27 -8.06 -5.35 7.31
N ASN A 28 -7.21 -4.33 7.37
CA ASN A 28 -7.21 -3.32 8.43
C ASN A 28 -8.53 -2.53 8.48
N ILE A 29 -9.08 -2.12 7.33
CA ILE A 29 -10.38 -1.44 7.25
C ILE A 29 -11.51 -2.29 7.84
N VAL A 30 -11.48 -3.62 7.69
CA VAL A 30 -12.57 -4.50 8.16
C VAL A 30 -12.35 -4.94 9.62
N MET A 31 -11.11 -5.29 9.98
CA MET A 31 -10.80 -5.85 11.30
C MET A 31 -10.74 -4.78 12.40
N LEU A 32 -10.16 -3.60 12.14
CA LEU A 32 -10.01 -2.57 13.16
C LEU A 32 -11.35 -2.03 13.70
N PRO A 33 -12.39 -1.76 12.87
CA PRO A 33 -13.69 -1.35 13.39
C PRO A 33 -14.37 -2.44 14.21
N ARG A 34 -14.24 -3.72 13.81
CA ARG A 34 -14.80 -4.84 14.57
C ARG A 34 -14.15 -4.97 15.94
N MET A 35 -12.83 -4.80 15.99
CA MET A 35 -12.08 -4.81 17.24
C MET A 35 -12.44 -3.60 18.13
N ALA A 36 -12.53 -2.39 17.56
CA ALA A 36 -12.97 -1.21 18.29
C ALA A 36 -14.38 -1.38 18.89
N THR A 37 -15.33 -1.88 18.08
CA THR A 37 -16.71 -2.15 18.52
C THR A 37 -16.75 -3.18 19.65
N SER A 38 -15.91 -4.21 19.61
CA SER A 38 -15.81 -5.20 20.70
C SER A 38 -15.29 -4.62 22.01
N MET A 39 -14.58 -3.49 21.96
CA MET A 39 -14.06 -2.76 23.12
C MET A 39 -14.97 -1.59 23.55
N GLY A 40 -16.14 -1.44 22.90
CA GLY A 40 -17.07 -0.34 23.15
C GLY A 40 -16.61 1.02 22.61
N LEU A 41 -15.61 1.04 21.73
CA LEU A 41 -15.03 2.25 21.14
C LEU A 41 -15.49 2.40 19.68
N GLY A 42 -15.73 3.63 19.26
CA GLY A 42 -15.97 3.99 17.87
C GLY A 42 -14.68 4.31 17.14
N ILE A 43 -14.70 4.21 15.80
CA ILE A 43 -13.62 4.78 14.98
C ILE A 43 -13.96 6.23 14.67
N THR A 44 -13.01 7.12 14.94
CA THR A 44 -13.15 8.55 14.61
C THR A 44 -13.17 8.76 13.09
N PRO A 45 -13.71 9.89 12.60
CA PRO A 45 -13.57 10.28 11.19
C PRO A 45 -12.12 10.31 10.70
N TRP A 46 -11.17 10.62 11.59
CA TRP A 46 -9.74 10.65 11.28
C TRP A 46 -9.14 9.25 11.12
N GLY A 47 -9.57 8.28 11.94
CA GLY A 47 -9.21 6.88 11.78
C GLY A 47 -9.68 6.32 10.43
N TRP A 48 -10.91 6.64 10.02
CA TRP A 48 -11.42 6.26 8.69
C TRP A 48 -10.63 6.87 7.54
N PHE A 49 -10.22 8.14 7.67
CA PHE A 49 -9.35 8.79 6.68
C PHE A 49 -8.02 8.07 6.52
N TRP A 50 -7.33 7.74 7.62
CA TRP A 50 -6.06 7.03 7.57
C TRP A 50 -6.18 5.60 7.04
N LEU A 51 -7.28 4.92 7.34
CA LEU A 51 -7.56 3.59 6.78
C LEU A 51 -7.80 3.65 5.27
N ALA A 52 -8.59 4.62 4.81
CA ALA A 52 -8.81 4.86 3.38
C ALA A 52 -7.51 5.25 2.67
N PHE A 53 -6.70 6.11 3.29
CA PHE A 53 -5.38 6.50 2.79
C PHE A 53 -4.45 5.30 2.64
N GLY A 54 -4.37 4.45 3.67
CA GLY A 54 -3.56 3.22 3.65
C GLY A 54 -3.97 2.27 2.53
N ALA A 55 -5.26 2.17 2.20
CA ALA A 55 -5.77 1.31 1.14
C ALA A 55 -5.64 1.91 -0.27
N LEU A 56 -5.84 3.22 -0.42
CA LEU A 56 -5.79 3.91 -1.72
C LEU A 56 -4.36 4.18 -2.18
N LEU A 57 -3.46 4.51 -1.26
CA LEU A 57 -2.08 4.90 -1.59
C LEU A 57 -1.33 3.83 -2.41
N PRO A 58 -1.33 2.53 -2.05
CA PRO A 58 -0.65 1.52 -2.85
C PRO A 58 -1.24 1.38 -4.26
N ALA A 59 -2.56 1.45 -4.40
CA ALA A 59 -3.24 1.34 -5.69
C ALA A 59 -2.92 2.53 -6.60
N VAL A 60 -2.96 3.75 -6.06
CA VAL A 60 -2.62 4.98 -6.79
C VAL A 60 -1.16 4.98 -7.21
N VAL A 61 -0.25 4.65 -6.30
CA VAL A 61 1.19 4.62 -6.60
C VAL A 61 1.51 3.53 -7.64
N TYR A 62 0.87 2.37 -7.58
CA TYR A 62 1.01 1.34 -8.59
C TYR A 62 0.55 1.82 -9.98
N ALA A 63 -0.63 2.44 -10.07
CA ALA A 63 -1.15 2.99 -11.31
C ALA A 63 -0.22 4.06 -11.90
N LEU A 64 0.26 4.98 -11.06
CA LEU A 64 1.24 6.00 -11.45
C LEU A 64 2.56 5.38 -11.92
N ALA A 65 3.07 4.37 -11.21
CA ALA A 65 4.28 3.66 -11.58
C ALA A 65 4.14 2.98 -12.96
N LEU A 66 2.98 2.39 -13.25
CA LEU A 66 2.69 1.81 -14.57
C LEU A 66 2.58 2.88 -15.67
N LEU A 67 1.96 4.02 -15.38
CA LEU A 67 1.84 5.13 -16.32
C LEU A 67 3.21 5.75 -16.66
N VAL A 68 4.04 6.01 -15.65
CA VAL A 68 5.40 6.57 -15.81
C VAL A 68 6.34 5.61 -16.54
N ALA A 69 6.18 4.31 -16.30
CA ALA A 69 6.99 3.28 -16.95
C ALA A 69 6.53 2.94 -18.38
N ARG A 70 5.42 3.51 -18.87
CA ARG A 70 4.89 3.24 -20.20
C ARG A 70 5.92 3.62 -21.27
N GLY A 71 6.25 2.68 -22.16
CA GLY A 71 7.23 2.89 -23.24
C GLY A 71 8.70 2.81 -22.82
N ARG A 72 9.02 2.56 -21.54
CA ARG A 72 10.40 2.43 -21.06
C ARG A 72 10.92 0.98 -21.15
N LYS A 73 12.26 0.83 -21.14
CA LYS A 73 12.95 -0.47 -21.07
C LYS A 73 12.51 -1.23 -19.82
N ALA A 74 12.48 -2.56 -19.91
CA ALA A 74 11.93 -3.40 -18.84
C ALA A 74 12.65 -3.22 -17.48
N ALA A 75 13.98 -3.02 -17.48
CA ALA A 75 14.73 -2.75 -16.25
C ALA A 75 14.30 -1.44 -15.56
N LEU A 76 14.07 -0.36 -16.33
CA LEU A 76 13.57 0.91 -15.81
C LEU A 76 12.16 0.78 -15.25
N ARG A 77 11.31 -0.05 -15.87
CA ARG A 77 9.96 -0.33 -15.37
C ARG A 77 9.99 -1.02 -14.01
N LEU A 78 10.90 -1.97 -13.80
CA LEU A 78 11.08 -2.63 -12.50
C LEU A 78 11.59 -1.65 -11.44
N LEU A 79 12.54 -0.78 -11.79
CA LEU A 79 13.05 0.25 -10.87
C LEU A 79 11.95 1.23 -10.45
N VAL A 80 11.10 1.67 -11.37
CA VAL A 80 9.98 2.57 -11.06
C VAL A 80 8.95 1.88 -10.15
N LEU A 81 8.62 0.61 -10.41
CA LEU A 81 7.72 -0.17 -9.56
C LEU A 81 8.30 -0.35 -8.14
N ALA A 82 9.58 -0.70 -8.04
CA ALA A 82 10.27 -0.88 -6.76
C ALA A 82 10.37 0.44 -5.98
N ALA A 83 10.68 1.56 -6.66
CA ALA A 83 10.73 2.88 -6.03
C ALA A 83 9.35 3.31 -5.50
N GLY A 84 8.28 3.10 -6.27
CA GLY A 84 6.93 3.35 -5.81
C GLY A 84 6.55 2.49 -4.59
N LEU A 85 6.98 1.22 -4.57
CA LEU A 85 6.71 0.33 -3.45
C LEU A 85 7.44 0.81 -2.19
N GLY A 86 8.69 1.26 -2.34
CA GLY A 86 9.46 1.89 -1.26
C GLY A 86 8.78 3.16 -0.73
N LEU A 87 8.22 3.99 -1.60
CA LEU A 87 7.47 5.18 -1.21
C LEU A 87 6.20 4.83 -0.43
N VAL A 88 5.46 3.81 -0.87
CA VAL A 88 4.28 3.29 -0.16
C VAL A 88 4.67 2.78 1.23
N ALA A 89 5.77 2.02 1.33
CA ALA A 89 6.26 1.49 2.59
C ALA A 89 6.70 2.60 3.55
N ALA A 90 7.45 3.59 3.07
CA ALA A 90 7.87 4.74 3.86
C ALA A 90 6.67 5.54 4.36
N ALA A 91 5.69 5.82 3.48
CA ALA A 91 4.48 6.52 3.88
C ALA A 91 3.68 5.75 4.93
N GLN A 92 3.53 4.42 4.80
CA GLN A 92 2.85 3.63 5.83
C GLN A 92 3.60 3.61 7.16
N LEU A 93 4.93 3.54 7.14
CA LEU A 93 5.75 3.62 8.36
C LEU A 93 5.59 4.97 9.06
N GLU A 94 5.61 6.07 8.30
CA GLU A 94 5.37 7.41 8.83
C GLU A 94 3.98 7.53 9.45
N VAL A 95 2.93 7.03 8.77
CA VAL A 95 1.57 7.01 9.33
C VAL A 95 1.52 6.22 10.63
N MET A 96 2.22 5.09 10.71
CA MET A 96 2.24 4.27 11.92
C MET A 96 2.97 4.93 13.10
N HIS A 97 3.97 5.78 12.83
CA HIS A 97 4.76 6.47 13.86
C HIS A 97 4.17 7.83 14.26
N LEU A 98 3.68 8.59 13.29
CA LEU A 98 3.24 9.98 13.48
C LEU A 98 1.78 10.08 13.90
N VAL A 99 0.93 9.09 13.62
CA VAL A 99 -0.50 9.17 13.95
C VAL A 99 -0.75 8.68 15.37
N PRO A 100 -1.17 9.56 16.30
CA PRO A 100 -1.51 9.16 17.67
C PRO A 100 -2.66 8.14 17.68
N GLN A 101 -2.59 7.14 18.56
CA GLN A 101 -3.69 6.17 18.73
C GLN A 101 -4.98 6.84 19.21
N THR A 102 -4.87 7.98 19.91
CA THR A 102 -6.00 8.82 20.34
C THR A 102 -6.77 9.45 19.17
N SER A 103 -6.16 9.55 17.99
CA SER A 103 -6.86 9.98 16.77
C SER A 103 -7.63 8.86 16.08
N PHE A 104 -7.46 7.59 16.48
CA PHE A 104 -8.15 6.45 15.83
C PHE A 104 -9.42 6.01 16.56
N PHE A 105 -9.41 6.08 17.89
CA PHE A 105 -10.49 5.55 18.73
C PHE A 105 -11.10 6.67 19.59
N ALA A 106 -12.43 6.79 19.57
CA ALA A 106 -13.20 7.70 20.41
C ALA A 106 -14.48 7.03 20.94
#